data_AF-A0A511YSP6-F1
#
_entry.id   AF-A0A511YSP6-F1
#
_cell.length_a   1.000
_cell.length_b   1.000
_cell.length_c   1.000
_cell.angle_alpha   90.00
_cell.angle_beta   90.00
_cell.angle_gamma   90.00
#
_symmetry.space_group_name_H-M   'P 1'
#
loop_
_entity.id
_entity.type
_entity.pdbx_description
1 polymer ?
#
loop_
_entity_poly.entity_id
_entity_poly.type
_entity_poly.pdbx_seq_one_letter_code
_entity_poly.pdbx_strand_id
1 'polypeptide(L)'
;MPHFPYRFFEEFVIRTPLFSYKTFIESLNKDNISDSKLKEIYSDTFFQEAIYLASPYLYEELKKWFLSEKELSSKDQCRLKNALLKYYSRISSRCTPFGLFAGIHLGKFNNNFSNTAINISDNKKIRDTKLDMHFLVSLSQYLSTVPKIKEQLLFSPNTSIYKSGNKIRYIEYEYNNGKRDYINSSILLSTELEQILEFSAHGKTIQQLLQILTNENVSIHEAKKFIDELIDNQILISELEPHVSGGDFLPTLISLLKNKGIEKEHERLVLIQKKLKSLIKIFSTLFQRITK
;
A
#
# COMPACT_ATOMS: atom_id res chain seq x y z
N MET A 1 2.00 18.01 41.47
CA MET A 1 2.58 17.29 40.31
C MET A 1 1.43 16.67 39.52
N PRO A 2 1.43 16.68 38.18
CA PRO A 2 0.39 15.99 37.42
C PRO A 2 0.38 14.50 37.77
N HIS A 3 -0.82 13.94 37.95
CA HIS A 3 -0.99 12.52 38.31
C HIS A 3 -0.45 11.54 37.25
N PHE A 4 -0.19 12.02 36.03
CA PHE A 4 0.46 11.30 34.95
C PHE A 4 1.55 12.18 34.33
N PRO A 5 2.83 12.00 34.72
CA PRO A 5 3.91 12.77 34.11
C PRO A 5 4.10 12.36 32.65
N TYR A 6 4.17 13.34 31.74
CA TYR A 6 4.51 13.10 30.35
C TYR A 6 5.95 12.59 30.23
N ARG A 7 6.13 11.46 29.52
CA ARG A 7 7.43 10.97 29.09
C ARG A 7 7.56 11.21 27.60
N PHE A 8 8.57 11.98 27.20
CA PHE A 8 8.89 12.19 25.79
C PHE A 8 9.71 11.00 25.27
N PHE A 9 9.49 10.64 24.01
CA PHE A 9 10.41 9.75 23.30
C PHE A 9 11.74 10.48 23.07
N GLU A 10 12.84 9.73 23.07
CA GLU A 10 14.18 10.27 22.75
C GLU A 10 14.30 10.68 21.27
N GLU A 11 13.37 10.20 20.46
CA GLU A 11 13.35 10.36 19.01
C GLU A 11 12.07 11.04 18.55
N PHE A 12 12.15 11.78 17.44
CA PHE A 12 11.02 12.45 16.84
C PHE A 12 11.05 12.33 15.32
N VAL A 13 9.89 12.43 14.70
CA VAL A 13 9.77 12.34 13.23
C VAL A 13 9.89 13.73 12.64
N ILE A 14 10.89 13.90 11.77
CA ILE A 14 11.08 15.09 10.95
C ILE A 14 10.44 14.84 9.60
N ARG A 15 9.71 15.83 9.10
CA ARG A 15 9.14 15.81 7.76
C ARG A 15 9.58 17.07 7.04
N THR A 16 10.15 16.93 5.86
CA THR A 16 10.66 18.08 5.09
C THR A 16 10.15 18.02 3.65
N PRO A 17 9.83 19.18 3.03
CA PRO A 17 9.67 19.23 1.58
C PRO A 17 10.97 18.76 0.93
N LEU A 18 10.87 18.21 -0.27
CA LEU A 18 12.06 17.71 -0.94
C LEU A 18 12.86 18.84 -1.61
N PHE A 19 12.16 19.86 -2.12
CA PHE A 19 12.78 21.05 -2.71
C PHE A 19 12.89 22.18 -1.68
N SER A 20 13.82 23.10 -1.94
CA SER A 20 14.06 24.26 -1.10
C SER A 20 12.92 25.27 -1.21
N TYR A 21 12.30 25.59 -0.08
CA TYR A 21 11.31 26.67 0.00
C TYR A 21 11.91 28.03 -0.41
N LYS A 22 13.18 28.27 -0.04
CA LYS A 22 13.89 29.50 -0.39
C LYS A 22 13.99 29.66 -1.92
N THR A 23 14.42 28.62 -2.61
CA THR A 23 14.52 28.61 -4.08
C THR A 23 13.16 28.80 -4.74
N PHE A 24 12.12 28.19 -4.19
CA PHE A 24 10.75 28.38 -4.66
C PHE A 24 10.31 29.85 -4.60
N ILE A 25 10.48 30.50 -3.44
CA ILE A 25 10.14 31.92 -3.26
C ILE A 25 10.95 32.80 -4.20
N GLU A 26 12.27 32.63 -4.25
CA GLU A 26 13.14 33.41 -5.16
C GLU A 26 12.74 33.23 -6.63
N SER A 27 12.31 32.04 -7.03
CA SER A 27 11.92 31.73 -8.41
C SER A 27 10.55 32.29 -8.82
N LEU A 28 9.63 32.49 -7.86
CA LEU A 28 8.22 32.86 -8.12
C LEU A 28 7.81 34.23 -7.56
N ASN A 29 8.76 35.03 -7.05
CA ASN A 29 8.50 36.36 -6.48
C ASN A 29 8.02 37.45 -7.47
N LYS A 30 7.60 37.08 -8.68
CA LYS A 30 7.09 38.00 -9.71
C LYS A 30 5.63 37.66 -10.02
N ASP A 31 4.79 38.69 -10.16
CA ASP A 31 3.33 38.55 -10.41
C ASP A 31 3.01 37.74 -11.67
N ASN A 32 3.91 37.73 -12.66
CA ASN A 32 3.78 36.95 -13.89
C ASN A 32 4.99 36.04 -14.11
N ILE A 33 4.74 34.72 -14.04
CA ILE A 33 5.72 33.68 -14.37
C ILE A 33 5.70 33.46 -15.88
N SER A 34 6.85 33.60 -16.53
CA SER A 34 7.02 33.40 -17.98
C SER A 34 6.97 31.93 -18.37
N ASP A 35 6.59 31.65 -19.62
CA ASP A 35 6.57 30.29 -20.16
C ASP A 35 7.95 29.65 -20.18
N SER A 36 9.01 30.45 -20.35
CA SER A 36 10.39 29.97 -20.23
C SER A 36 10.70 29.44 -18.83
N LYS A 37 10.21 30.11 -17.77
CA LYS A 37 10.41 29.66 -16.39
C LYS A 37 9.58 28.42 -16.08
N LEU A 38 8.36 28.32 -16.61
CA LEU A 38 7.55 27.11 -16.49
C LEU A 38 8.22 25.90 -17.17
N LYS A 39 8.82 26.12 -18.35
CA LYS A 39 9.64 25.10 -19.04
C LYS A 39 10.85 24.68 -18.20
N GLU A 40 11.55 25.63 -17.60
CA GLU A 40 12.68 25.35 -16.70
C GLU A 40 12.25 24.49 -15.50
N ILE A 41 11.15 24.87 -14.82
CA ILE A 41 10.60 24.10 -13.70
C ILE A 41 10.23 22.68 -14.15
N TYR A 42 9.55 22.55 -15.28
CA TYR A 42 9.14 21.25 -15.81
C TYR A 42 10.33 20.43 -16.31
N SER A 43 11.43 21.04 -16.73
CA SER A 43 12.61 20.31 -17.25
C SER A 43 13.32 19.45 -16.21
N ASP A 44 13.03 19.66 -14.92
CA ASP A 44 13.51 18.80 -13.84
C ASP A 44 12.85 17.41 -13.94
N THR A 45 13.67 16.40 -14.27
CA THR A 45 13.22 15.02 -14.47
C THR A 45 12.68 14.37 -13.20
N PHE A 46 13.17 14.79 -12.03
CA PHE A 46 12.65 14.33 -10.75
C PHE A 46 11.27 14.90 -10.50
N PHE A 47 11.07 16.20 -10.76
CA PHE A 47 9.77 16.82 -10.60
C PHE A 47 8.74 16.22 -11.56
N GLN A 48 9.15 15.90 -12.80
CA GLN A 48 8.33 15.13 -13.73
C GLN A 48 7.92 13.76 -13.17
N GLU A 49 8.86 13.00 -12.61
CA GLU A 49 8.56 11.71 -11.98
C GLU A 49 7.61 11.87 -10.77
N ALA A 50 7.83 12.90 -9.94
CA ALA A 50 6.96 13.20 -8.81
C ALA A 50 5.52 13.48 -9.25
N ILE A 51 5.34 14.26 -10.33
CA ILE A 51 4.03 14.49 -10.94
C ILE A 51 3.45 13.21 -11.50
N TYR A 52 4.23 12.42 -12.26
CA TYR A 52 3.77 11.15 -12.84
C TYR A 52 3.20 10.21 -11.77
N LEU A 53 3.90 10.05 -10.63
CA LEU A 53 3.45 9.19 -9.54
C LEU A 53 2.21 9.74 -8.80
N ALA A 54 2.07 11.05 -8.70
CA ALA A 54 0.92 11.67 -8.02
C ALA A 54 -0.32 11.82 -8.92
N SER A 55 -0.11 12.08 -10.21
CA SER A 55 -1.16 12.34 -11.19
C SER A 55 -0.66 12.03 -12.61
N PRO A 56 -0.78 10.77 -13.06
CA PRO A 56 -0.39 10.36 -14.41
C PRO A 56 -1.07 11.19 -15.50
N TYR A 57 -2.35 11.51 -15.31
CA TYR A 57 -3.10 12.36 -16.25
C TYR A 57 -2.49 13.75 -16.40
N LEU A 58 -2.13 14.41 -15.29
CA LEU A 58 -1.50 15.73 -15.35
C LEU A 58 -0.12 15.65 -16.01
N TYR A 59 0.67 14.62 -15.70
CA TYR A 59 1.96 14.41 -16.34
C TYR A 59 1.82 14.34 -17.87
N GLU A 60 0.89 13.53 -18.38
CA GLU A 60 0.66 13.41 -19.82
C GLU A 60 0.21 14.73 -20.47
N GLU A 61 -0.66 15.50 -19.82
CA GLU A 61 -1.10 16.80 -20.35
C GLU A 61 0.03 17.86 -20.33
N LEU A 62 0.87 17.86 -19.29
CA LEU A 62 2.05 18.73 -19.23
C LEU A 62 3.09 18.35 -20.28
N LYS A 63 3.31 17.05 -20.48
CA LYS A 63 4.21 16.54 -21.52
C LYS A 63 3.77 17.01 -22.91
N LYS A 64 2.49 16.84 -23.25
CA LYS A 64 1.94 17.34 -24.53
C LYS A 64 2.10 18.84 -24.69
N TRP A 65 1.87 19.61 -23.62
CA TRP A 65 1.99 21.06 -23.65
C TRP A 65 3.43 21.52 -23.89
N PHE A 66 4.40 20.96 -23.16
CA PHE A 66 5.80 21.39 -23.25
C PHE A 66 6.57 20.81 -24.44
N LEU A 67 6.15 19.66 -24.96
CA LEU A 67 6.70 19.06 -26.19
C LEU A 67 5.99 19.54 -27.46
N SER A 68 5.03 20.48 -27.34
CA SER A 68 4.25 21.02 -28.46
C SER A 68 3.53 19.95 -29.30
N GLU A 69 3.16 18.82 -28.68
CA GLU A 69 2.43 17.73 -29.35
C GLU A 69 0.96 18.10 -29.60
N LYS A 70 0.47 19.18 -28.98
CA LYS A 70 -0.91 19.67 -29.10
C LYS A 70 -1.00 21.18 -28.89
N GLU A 71 -1.70 21.88 -29.77
CA GLU A 71 -2.14 23.25 -29.50
C GLU A 71 -3.27 23.24 -28.46
N LEU A 72 -3.03 23.90 -27.33
CA LEU A 72 -3.98 24.00 -26.23
C LEU A 72 -4.66 25.37 -26.23
N SER A 73 -5.94 25.41 -25.85
CA SER A 73 -6.66 26.66 -25.65
C SER A 73 -6.00 27.50 -24.53
N SER A 74 -6.16 28.82 -24.58
CA SER A 74 -5.63 29.72 -23.53
C SER A 74 -6.14 29.36 -22.13
N LYS A 75 -7.39 28.88 -22.04
CA LYS A 75 -8.00 28.40 -20.80
C LYS A 75 -7.32 27.14 -20.26
N ASP A 76 -7.02 26.18 -21.14
CA ASP A 76 -6.35 24.93 -20.76
C ASP A 76 -4.90 25.18 -20.36
N GLN A 77 -4.19 26.06 -21.07
CA GLN A 77 -2.83 26.48 -20.69
C GLN A 77 -2.81 27.12 -19.30
N CYS A 78 -3.76 28.01 -19.00
CA CYS A 78 -3.89 28.61 -17.68
C CYS A 78 -4.18 27.56 -16.58
N ARG A 79 -5.05 26.58 -16.87
CA ARG A 79 -5.34 25.48 -15.95
C ARG A 79 -4.11 24.61 -15.68
N LEU A 80 -3.36 24.24 -16.72
CA LEU A 80 -2.13 23.45 -16.59
C LEU A 80 -1.02 24.21 -15.87
N LYS A 81 -0.83 25.50 -16.18
CA LYS A 81 0.07 26.41 -15.45
C LYS A 81 -0.24 26.38 -13.95
N ASN A 82 -1.50 26.59 -13.59
CA ASN A 82 -1.92 26.59 -12.19
C ASN A 82 -1.71 25.23 -11.52
N ALA A 83 -1.96 24.12 -12.23
CA ALA A 83 -1.71 22.79 -11.71
C ALA A 83 -0.21 22.53 -11.47
N LEU A 84 0.64 22.85 -12.44
CA LEU A 84 2.10 22.74 -12.34
C LEU A 84 2.63 23.52 -11.14
N LEU A 85 2.22 24.78 -10.99
CA LEU A 85 2.67 25.64 -9.89
C LEU A 85 2.16 25.17 -8.53
N LYS A 86 0.96 24.58 -8.44
CA LYS A 86 0.47 23.94 -7.21
C LYS A 86 1.35 22.76 -6.80
N TYR A 87 1.76 21.92 -7.75
CA TYR A 87 2.68 20.80 -7.48
C TYR A 87 4.09 21.28 -7.15
N TYR A 88 4.57 22.34 -7.81
CA TYR A 88 5.88 22.93 -7.54
C TYR A 88 5.94 23.59 -6.15
N SER A 89 4.86 24.30 -5.78
CA SER A 89 4.66 24.80 -4.42
C SER A 89 4.62 23.66 -3.41
N ARG A 90 3.91 22.58 -3.70
CA ARG A 90 3.83 21.41 -2.81
C ARG A 90 5.19 20.79 -2.53
N ILE A 91 5.99 20.50 -3.55
CA ILE A 91 7.30 19.85 -3.39
C ILE A 91 8.30 20.73 -2.64
N SER A 92 8.08 22.04 -2.64
CA SER A 92 9.01 23.03 -2.07
C SER A 92 8.60 23.57 -0.70
N SER A 93 7.32 23.48 -0.31
CA SER A 93 6.80 24.12 0.90
C SER A 93 6.06 23.21 1.87
N ARG A 94 5.52 22.07 1.40
CA ARG A 94 4.62 21.24 2.21
C ARG A 94 5.34 20.01 2.75
N CYS A 95 5.48 19.94 4.07
CA CYS A 95 6.11 18.81 4.76
C CYS A 95 5.22 17.55 4.89
N THR A 96 4.01 17.50 4.31
CA THR A 96 3.14 16.32 4.41
C THR A 96 3.65 15.22 3.48
N PRO A 97 4.10 14.04 3.99
CA PRO A 97 4.63 12.96 3.16
C PRO A 97 3.60 12.51 2.12
N PHE A 98 3.98 12.54 0.85
CA PHE A 98 3.13 12.14 -0.26
C PHE A 98 4.01 11.87 -1.48
N GLY A 99 4.09 10.60 -1.89
CA GLY A 99 4.96 10.20 -3.00
C GLY A 99 6.38 10.75 -2.85
N LEU A 100 6.85 11.44 -3.89
CA LEU A 100 8.19 12.05 -3.94
C LEU A 100 8.22 13.53 -3.50
N PHE A 101 7.14 14.07 -2.93
CA PHE A 101 7.05 15.51 -2.61
C PHE A 101 7.72 15.90 -1.29
N ALA A 102 7.83 14.96 -0.35
CA ALA A 102 8.38 15.20 0.98
C ALA A 102 9.05 13.95 1.52
N GLY A 103 10.09 14.14 2.32
CA GLY A 103 10.84 13.08 3.00
C GLY A 103 10.46 12.96 4.47
N ILE A 104 10.84 11.82 5.06
CA ILE A 104 10.74 11.56 6.49
C ILE A 104 12.14 11.22 7.02
N HIS A 105 12.47 11.73 8.20
CA HIS A 105 13.72 11.42 8.88
C HIS A 105 13.46 11.24 10.38
N LEU A 106 14.34 10.50 11.05
CA LEU A 106 14.32 10.31 12.50
C LEU A 106 15.29 11.29 13.15
N GLY A 107 14.76 12.24 13.91
CA GLY A 107 15.54 13.14 14.76
C GLY A 107 15.75 12.54 16.14
N LYS A 108 16.82 12.98 16.83
CA LYS A 108 17.09 12.65 18.22
C LYS A 108 17.26 13.93 19.03
N PHE A 109 16.74 13.94 20.25
CA PHE A 109 17.03 15.04 21.16
C PHE A 109 18.48 14.94 21.64
N ASN A 110 19.21 16.05 21.60
CA ASN A 110 20.59 16.14 22.08
C ASN A 110 20.71 17.29 23.08
N ASN A 111 21.50 17.10 24.13
CA ASN A 111 21.72 18.09 25.17
C ASN A 111 22.78 19.14 24.77
N ASN A 112 23.48 18.92 23.66
CA ASN A 112 24.45 19.88 23.13
C ASN A 112 23.80 20.88 22.18
N PHE A 113 23.55 22.09 22.69
CA PHE A 113 22.92 23.21 21.95
C PHE A 113 23.84 23.91 20.92
N SER A 114 25.11 23.51 20.82
CA SER A 114 26.09 24.18 19.95
C SER A 114 25.85 23.96 18.46
N ASN A 115 24.98 23.02 18.07
CA ASN A 115 24.62 22.79 16.68
C ASN A 115 23.13 22.47 16.54
N THR A 116 22.32 23.50 16.29
CA THR A 116 20.86 23.41 16.14
C THR A 116 20.40 23.01 14.73
N ALA A 117 21.32 23.02 13.76
CA ALA A 117 21.04 22.63 12.39
C ALA A 117 21.05 21.11 12.24
N ILE A 118 19.92 20.54 11.81
CA ILE A 118 19.83 19.13 11.46
C ILE A 118 20.44 18.96 10.07
N ASN A 119 21.71 18.54 10.03
CA ASN A 119 22.39 18.18 8.78
C ASN A 119 21.85 16.84 8.27
N ILE A 120 20.77 16.90 7.50
CA ILE A 120 20.29 15.77 6.72
C ILE A 120 21.21 15.64 5.51
N SER A 121 22.25 14.81 5.63
CA SER A 121 23.16 14.56 4.50
C SER A 121 22.37 14.00 3.30
N ASP A 122 22.42 14.68 2.17
CA ASP A 122 21.73 14.26 0.94
C ASP A 122 22.13 12.85 0.46
N ASN A 123 23.35 12.44 0.78
CA ASN A 123 23.91 11.12 0.44
C ASN A 123 23.23 9.93 1.14
N LYS A 124 22.19 10.16 1.96
CA LYS A 124 21.47 9.11 2.71
C LYS A 124 19.97 9.05 2.39
N LYS A 125 19.47 9.75 1.37
CA LYS A 125 18.06 9.67 0.97
C LYS A 125 17.77 8.32 0.33
N ILE A 126 16.82 7.58 0.90
CA ILE A 126 16.38 6.27 0.42
C ILE A 126 14.96 6.43 -0.11
N ARG A 127 14.72 5.93 -1.33
CA ARG A 127 13.37 5.75 -1.86
C ARG A 127 12.88 4.37 -1.47
N ASP A 128 11.75 4.35 -0.78
CA ASP A 128 10.96 3.13 -0.59
C ASP A 128 9.84 3.12 -1.64
N THR A 129 9.62 1.99 -2.31
CA THR A 129 8.61 1.85 -3.37
C THR A 129 7.93 0.52 -3.25
N LYS A 130 6.63 0.58 -3.02
CA LYS A 130 5.76 -0.57 -2.79
C LYS A 130 4.69 -0.63 -3.88
N LEU A 131 4.17 -1.84 -4.11
CA LEU A 131 2.97 -1.98 -4.91
C LEU A 131 1.79 -1.38 -4.16
N ASP A 132 0.84 -0.89 -4.94
CA ASP A 132 -0.42 -0.42 -4.41
C ASP A 132 -1.14 -1.56 -3.65
N MET A 133 -1.67 -1.24 -2.48
CA MET A 133 -2.32 -2.23 -1.63
C MET A 133 -3.62 -2.72 -2.23
N HIS A 134 -4.38 -1.87 -2.93
CA HIS A 134 -5.60 -2.32 -3.60
C HIS A 134 -5.27 -3.38 -4.67
N PHE A 135 -4.22 -3.15 -5.47
CA PHE A 135 -3.71 -4.16 -6.42
C PHE A 135 -3.31 -5.47 -5.72
N LEU A 136 -2.53 -5.40 -4.64
CA LEU A 136 -2.06 -6.59 -3.93
C LEU A 136 -3.21 -7.41 -3.32
N VAL A 137 -4.23 -6.73 -2.78
CA VAL A 137 -5.42 -7.39 -2.24
C VAL A 137 -6.24 -8.05 -3.35
N SER A 138 -6.48 -7.35 -4.46
CA SER A 138 -7.17 -7.95 -5.61
C SER A 138 -6.40 -9.15 -6.18
N LEU A 139 -5.07 -9.09 -6.17
CA LEU A 139 -4.23 -10.22 -6.58
C LEU A 139 -4.38 -11.41 -5.63
N SER A 140 -4.34 -11.21 -4.31
CA SER A 140 -4.47 -12.32 -3.35
C SER A 140 -5.84 -12.98 -3.41
N GLN A 141 -6.89 -12.18 -3.63
CA GLN A 141 -8.25 -12.67 -3.88
C GLN A 141 -8.31 -13.49 -5.16
N TYR A 142 -7.76 -12.98 -6.27
CA TYR A 142 -7.70 -13.73 -7.51
C TYR A 142 -6.98 -15.08 -7.34
N LEU A 143 -5.82 -15.09 -6.67
CA LEU A 143 -5.07 -16.33 -6.40
C LEU A 143 -5.90 -17.33 -5.59
N SER A 144 -6.70 -16.86 -4.64
CA SER A 144 -7.59 -17.69 -3.82
C SER A 144 -8.74 -18.32 -4.62
N THR A 145 -9.06 -17.80 -5.81
CA THR A 145 -10.07 -18.39 -6.71
C THR A 145 -9.52 -19.45 -7.67
N VAL A 146 -8.19 -19.50 -7.86
CA VAL A 146 -7.57 -20.47 -8.78
C VAL A 146 -7.62 -21.86 -8.14
N PRO A 147 -8.31 -22.87 -8.72
CA PRO A 147 -8.59 -24.14 -8.04
C PRO A 147 -7.33 -24.83 -7.50
N LYS A 148 -6.27 -24.93 -8.32
CA LYS A 148 -4.99 -25.54 -7.94
C LYS A 148 -4.30 -24.85 -6.77
N ILE A 149 -4.52 -23.53 -6.61
CA ILE A 149 -3.99 -22.75 -5.50
C ILE A 149 -4.92 -22.94 -4.29
N LYS A 150 -6.23 -22.71 -4.46
CA LYS A 150 -7.26 -22.82 -3.40
C LYS A 150 -7.15 -24.12 -2.62
N GLU A 151 -6.95 -25.25 -3.32
CA GLU A 151 -6.82 -26.58 -2.71
C GLU A 151 -5.63 -26.72 -1.75
N GLN A 152 -4.57 -25.93 -1.95
CA GLN A 152 -3.34 -25.97 -1.15
C GLN A 152 -3.32 -24.93 0.00
N LEU A 153 -4.24 -23.96 -0.03
CA LEU A 153 -4.31 -22.91 0.98
C LEU A 153 -4.82 -23.45 2.31
N LEU A 154 -4.35 -22.84 3.39
CA LEU A 154 -4.90 -23.00 4.72
C LEU A 154 -6.04 -22.03 4.93
N PHE A 155 -7.10 -22.54 5.55
CA PHE A 155 -8.26 -21.80 5.99
C PHE A 155 -8.35 -21.87 7.51
N SER A 156 -8.61 -20.73 8.13
CA SER A 156 -8.72 -20.59 9.59
C SER A 156 -9.95 -19.75 9.95
N PRO A 157 -10.46 -19.83 11.18
CA PRO A 157 -11.59 -19.01 11.62
C PRO A 157 -11.31 -17.52 11.42
N ASN A 158 -12.31 -16.80 10.94
CA ASN A 158 -12.28 -15.34 10.91
C ASN A 158 -11.99 -14.80 12.31
N THR A 159 -10.95 -13.97 12.42
CA THR A 159 -10.44 -13.43 13.69
C THR A 159 -11.45 -12.56 14.44
N SER A 160 -12.51 -12.11 13.78
CA SER A 160 -13.61 -11.36 14.40
C SER A 160 -14.69 -12.24 15.03
N ILE A 161 -14.62 -13.57 14.87
CA ILE A 161 -15.59 -14.51 15.45
C ILE A 161 -15.57 -14.46 16.97
N TYR A 162 -16.73 -14.30 17.58
CA TYR A 162 -16.95 -14.53 19.01
C TYR A 162 -18.28 -15.25 19.24
N LYS A 163 -18.36 -16.04 20.31
CA LYS A 163 -19.57 -16.76 20.72
C LYS A 163 -20.51 -15.82 21.48
N SER A 164 -21.81 -15.93 21.20
CA SER A 164 -22.87 -15.18 21.86
C SER A 164 -24.10 -16.10 22.03
N GLY A 165 -24.20 -16.77 23.17
CA GLY A 165 -25.22 -17.80 23.40
C GLY A 165 -24.98 -19.01 22.49
N ASN A 166 -26.02 -19.45 21.79
CA ASN A 166 -25.94 -20.55 20.81
C ASN A 166 -25.57 -20.09 19.38
N LYS A 167 -25.03 -18.87 19.23
CA LYS A 167 -24.65 -18.29 17.94
C LYS A 167 -23.20 -17.84 17.95
N ILE A 168 -22.62 -17.74 16.76
CA ILE A 168 -21.43 -16.91 16.54
C ILE A 168 -21.83 -15.58 15.93
N ARG A 169 -21.00 -14.56 16.18
CA ARG A 169 -21.04 -13.27 15.52
C ARG A 169 -19.67 -12.96 14.96
N TYR A 170 -19.63 -12.36 13.78
CA TYR A 170 -18.40 -12.03 13.07
C TYR A 170 -18.64 -10.88 12.11
N ILE A 171 -17.54 -10.31 11.63
CA ILE A 171 -17.54 -9.26 10.62
C ILE A 171 -17.11 -9.88 9.30
N GLU A 172 -18.00 -9.82 8.32
CA GLU A 172 -17.67 -10.06 6.91
C GLU A 172 -17.62 -8.74 6.17
N TYR A 173 -17.14 -8.79 4.92
CA TYR A 173 -17.08 -7.61 4.10
C TYR A 173 -17.37 -7.87 2.63
N GLU A 174 -17.85 -6.85 1.94
CA GLU A 174 -18.06 -6.87 0.49
C GLU A 174 -17.33 -5.68 -0.17
N TYR A 175 -16.99 -5.80 -1.45
CA TYR A 175 -16.42 -4.70 -2.21
C TYR A 175 -17.46 -4.03 -3.09
N ASN A 176 -17.79 -2.78 -2.77
CA ASN A 176 -18.65 -1.93 -3.57
C ASN A 176 -17.83 -0.75 -4.12
N ASN A 177 -17.61 -0.72 -5.44
CA ASN A 177 -16.86 0.33 -6.13
C ASN A 177 -15.47 0.61 -5.51
N GLY A 178 -14.75 -0.45 -5.11
CA GLY A 178 -13.41 -0.34 -4.51
C GLY A 178 -13.40 0.05 -3.03
N LYS A 179 -14.56 0.23 -2.40
CA LYS A 179 -14.69 0.38 -0.95
C LYS A 179 -15.12 -0.93 -0.32
N ARG A 180 -14.61 -1.18 0.89
CA ARG A 180 -14.97 -2.34 1.70
C ARG A 180 -16.11 -1.94 2.64
N ASP A 181 -17.28 -2.53 2.43
CA ASP A 181 -18.44 -2.39 3.31
C ASP A 181 -18.45 -3.56 4.29
N TYR A 182 -18.61 -3.27 5.58
CA TYR A 182 -18.54 -4.26 6.64
C TYR A 182 -19.94 -4.63 7.16
N ILE A 183 -20.19 -5.92 7.30
CA ILE A 183 -21.48 -6.47 7.71
C ILE A 183 -21.26 -7.27 9.00
N ASN A 184 -22.07 -7.01 10.02
CA ASN A 184 -22.07 -7.79 11.26
C ASN A 184 -23.04 -8.95 11.11
N SER A 185 -22.49 -10.15 10.99
CA SER A 185 -23.23 -11.36 10.63
C SER A 185 -23.30 -12.31 11.81
N SER A 186 -24.38 -13.08 11.88
CA SER A 186 -24.63 -14.02 12.98
C SER A 186 -25.31 -15.28 12.49
N ILE A 187 -24.74 -16.42 12.89
CA ILE A 187 -25.27 -17.74 12.54
C ILE A 187 -25.32 -18.64 13.77
N LEU A 188 -26.18 -19.67 13.71
CA LEU A 188 -26.28 -20.68 14.76
C LEU A 188 -24.96 -21.48 14.84
N LEU A 189 -24.47 -21.72 16.05
CA LEU A 189 -23.33 -22.58 16.29
C LEU A 189 -23.80 -24.03 16.36
N SER A 190 -23.71 -24.75 15.23
CA SER A 190 -23.94 -26.20 15.20
C SER A 190 -22.70 -26.96 15.69
N THR A 191 -22.87 -28.24 15.99
CA THR A 191 -21.80 -29.16 16.38
C THR A 191 -20.71 -29.27 15.32
N GLU A 192 -21.11 -29.33 14.05
CA GLU A 192 -20.20 -29.45 12.90
C GLU A 192 -19.40 -28.16 12.71
N LEU A 193 -20.06 -27.01 12.88
CA LEU A 193 -19.38 -25.71 12.81
C LEU A 193 -18.38 -25.55 13.95
N GLU A 194 -18.76 -25.88 15.18
CA GLU A 194 -17.85 -25.81 16.33
C GLU A 194 -16.61 -26.68 16.12
N GLN A 195 -16.81 -27.93 15.67
CA GLN A 195 -15.73 -28.86 15.36
C GLN A 195 -14.79 -28.31 14.26
N ILE A 196 -15.33 -27.68 13.21
CA ILE A 196 -14.54 -27.06 12.15
C ILE A 196 -13.74 -25.87 12.67
N LEU A 197 -14.34 -24.99 13.47
CA LEU A 197 -13.67 -23.81 14.01
C LEU A 197 -12.50 -24.20 14.91
N GLU A 198 -12.69 -25.22 15.76
CA GLU A 198 -11.64 -25.73 16.64
C GLU A 198 -10.52 -26.43 15.86
N PHE A 199 -10.87 -27.31 14.92
CA PHE A 199 -9.89 -28.05 14.12
C PHE A 199 -9.06 -27.13 13.22
N SER A 200 -9.66 -26.04 12.72
CA SER A 200 -9.03 -25.07 11.83
C SER A 200 -8.31 -23.91 12.52
N ALA A 201 -8.25 -23.89 13.86
CA ALA A 201 -7.64 -22.80 14.64
C ALA A 201 -6.20 -22.43 14.21
N HIS A 202 -5.44 -23.39 13.69
CA HIS A 202 -4.07 -23.19 13.17
C HIS A 202 -3.96 -23.32 11.64
N GLY A 203 -5.08 -23.20 10.93
CA GLY A 203 -5.14 -23.34 9.48
C GLY A 203 -5.21 -24.80 9.03
N LYS A 204 -6.15 -25.10 8.13
CA LYS A 204 -6.30 -26.43 7.50
C LYS A 204 -6.60 -26.31 6.02
N THR A 205 -6.14 -27.27 5.22
CA THR A 205 -6.53 -27.34 3.82
C THR A 205 -7.98 -27.79 3.67
N ILE A 206 -8.61 -27.47 2.54
CA ILE A 206 -9.98 -27.95 2.24
C ILE A 206 -10.04 -29.47 2.37
N GLN A 207 -9.04 -30.20 1.88
CA GLN A 207 -9.00 -31.66 1.99
C GLN A 207 -9.00 -32.15 3.45
N GLN A 208 -8.26 -31.48 4.34
CA GLN A 208 -8.25 -31.82 5.77
C GLN A 208 -9.60 -31.50 6.43
N LEU A 209 -10.25 -30.41 6.04
CA LEU A 209 -11.59 -30.04 6.53
C LEU A 209 -12.66 -31.05 6.07
N LEU A 210 -12.57 -31.53 4.84
CA LEU A 210 -13.47 -32.57 4.32
C LEU A 210 -13.35 -33.88 5.11
N GLN A 211 -12.13 -34.27 5.50
CA GLN A 211 -11.88 -35.49 6.24
C GLN A 211 -12.55 -35.52 7.62
N ILE A 212 -12.71 -34.37 8.27
CA ILE A 212 -13.33 -34.31 9.60
C ILE A 212 -14.87 -34.35 9.54
N LEU A 213 -15.46 -33.92 8.42
CA LEU A 213 -16.91 -33.89 8.23
C LEU A 213 -17.47 -35.15 7.57
N THR A 214 -16.69 -35.80 6.71
CA THR A 214 -17.15 -36.98 5.96
C THR A 214 -17.29 -38.17 6.90
N ASN A 215 -18.48 -38.77 6.95
CA ASN A 215 -18.77 -39.97 7.75
C ASN A 215 -19.88 -40.79 7.06
N GLU A 216 -20.36 -41.86 7.68
CA GLU A 216 -21.41 -42.73 7.10
C GLU A 216 -22.70 -41.98 6.73
N ASN A 217 -22.98 -40.85 7.39
CA ASN A 217 -24.18 -40.04 7.18
C ASN A 217 -23.94 -38.77 6.34
N VAL A 218 -22.68 -38.39 6.08
CA VAL A 218 -22.33 -37.15 5.39
C VAL A 218 -21.42 -37.46 4.21
N SER A 219 -21.95 -37.25 3.01
CA SER A 219 -21.18 -37.44 1.78
C SER A 219 -20.09 -36.37 1.62
N ILE A 220 -19.03 -36.71 0.88
CA ILE A 220 -17.96 -35.74 0.58
C ILE A 220 -18.48 -34.52 -0.20
N HIS A 221 -19.54 -34.69 -0.99
CA HIS A 221 -20.15 -33.60 -1.75
C HIS A 221 -20.87 -32.61 -0.84
N GLU A 222 -21.63 -33.11 0.16
CA GLU A 222 -22.28 -32.26 1.16
C GLU A 222 -21.26 -31.55 2.04
N ALA A 223 -20.23 -32.26 2.51
CA ALA A 223 -19.13 -31.65 3.26
C ALA A 223 -18.44 -30.54 2.45
N LYS A 224 -18.17 -30.77 1.16
CA LYS A 224 -17.57 -29.76 0.29
C LYS A 224 -18.44 -28.54 0.14
N LYS A 225 -19.74 -28.72 -0.10
CA LYS A 225 -20.69 -27.61 -0.20
C LYS A 225 -20.70 -26.78 1.08
N PHE A 226 -20.72 -27.42 2.24
CA PHE A 226 -20.69 -26.73 3.53
C PHE A 226 -19.38 -25.95 3.74
N ILE A 227 -18.21 -26.54 3.45
CA ILE A 227 -16.93 -25.83 3.55
C ILE A 227 -16.85 -24.65 2.58
N ASP A 228 -17.31 -24.81 1.33
CA ASP A 228 -17.36 -23.71 0.38
C ASP A 228 -18.29 -22.59 0.90
N GLU A 229 -19.45 -22.91 1.48
CA GLU A 229 -20.33 -21.92 2.13
C GLU A 229 -19.64 -21.19 3.31
N LEU A 230 -18.86 -21.89 4.14
CA LEU A 230 -18.11 -21.25 5.23
C LEU A 230 -17.02 -20.30 4.72
N ILE A 231 -16.39 -20.62 3.60
CA ILE A 231 -15.38 -19.79 2.95
C ILE A 231 -16.04 -18.56 2.27
N ASP A 232 -17.11 -18.80 1.52
CA ASP A 232 -17.82 -17.75 0.78
C ASP A 232 -18.45 -16.72 1.73
N ASN A 233 -18.98 -17.17 2.87
CA ASN A 233 -19.49 -16.30 3.95
C ASN A 233 -18.39 -15.84 4.93
N GLN A 234 -17.11 -16.00 4.60
CA GLN A 234 -15.97 -15.49 5.37
C GLN A 234 -15.94 -15.91 6.85
N ILE A 235 -16.54 -17.05 7.18
CA ILE A 235 -16.40 -17.70 8.49
C ILE A 235 -15.03 -18.36 8.57
N LEU A 236 -14.59 -18.95 7.46
CA LEU A 236 -13.23 -19.40 7.23
C LEU A 236 -12.53 -18.44 6.26
N ILE A 237 -11.42 -17.88 6.70
CA ILE A 237 -10.60 -16.97 5.90
C ILE A 237 -9.32 -17.67 5.45
N SER A 238 -8.87 -17.32 4.24
CA SER A 238 -7.62 -17.85 3.68
C SER A 238 -6.39 -17.22 4.34
N GLU A 239 -5.30 -17.97 4.43
CA GLU A 239 -3.96 -17.42 4.73
C GLU A 239 -3.46 -16.39 3.69
N LEU A 240 -4.15 -16.23 2.56
CA LEU A 240 -3.94 -15.15 1.58
C LEU A 240 -4.67 -13.83 1.92
N GLU A 241 -5.40 -13.75 3.04
CA GLU A 241 -5.97 -12.49 3.50
C GLU A 241 -4.87 -11.46 3.83
N PRO A 242 -4.97 -10.22 3.33
CA PRO A 242 -4.03 -9.16 3.66
C PRO A 242 -4.03 -8.83 5.14
N HIS A 243 -2.82 -8.76 5.73
CA HIS A 243 -2.64 -8.30 7.10
C HIS A 243 -2.43 -6.77 7.15
N VAL A 244 -3.05 -6.12 8.12
CA VAL A 244 -2.89 -4.67 8.38
C VAL A 244 -1.63 -4.34 9.20
N SER A 245 -1.07 -5.33 9.87
CA SER A 245 0.10 -5.23 10.74
C SER A 245 1.12 -6.29 10.39
N GLY A 246 2.40 -6.01 10.64
CA GLY A 246 3.51 -6.91 10.35
C GLY A 246 4.34 -6.43 9.16
N GLY A 247 4.99 -7.38 8.48
CA GLY A 247 5.83 -7.09 7.32
C GLY A 247 5.04 -6.73 6.06
N ASP A 248 5.77 -6.31 5.02
CA ASP A 248 5.17 -5.98 3.73
C ASP A 248 4.47 -7.19 3.10
N PHE A 249 3.29 -6.95 2.52
CA PHE A 249 2.43 -8.03 2.03
C PHE A 249 2.98 -8.75 0.79
N LEU A 250 3.67 -8.04 -0.13
CA LEU A 250 4.26 -8.67 -1.33
C LEU A 250 5.32 -9.74 -0.98
N PRO A 251 6.33 -9.47 -0.12
CA PRO A 251 7.23 -10.51 0.37
C PRO A 251 6.52 -11.70 1.03
N THR A 252 5.49 -11.45 1.84
CA THR A 252 4.68 -12.50 2.47
C THR A 252 4.03 -13.39 1.42
N LEU A 253 3.39 -12.80 0.40
CA LEU A 253 2.75 -13.52 -0.69
C LEU A 253 3.76 -14.38 -1.47
N ILE A 254 4.94 -13.82 -1.79
CA ILE A 254 6.02 -14.54 -2.48
C ILE A 254 6.47 -15.77 -1.66
N SER A 255 6.66 -15.59 -0.35
CA SER A 255 7.08 -16.68 0.54
C SER A 255 6.02 -17.77 0.64
N LEU A 256 4.74 -17.39 0.73
CA LEU A 256 3.64 -18.32 0.83
C LEU A 256 3.53 -19.19 -0.42
N LEU A 257 3.52 -18.58 -1.61
CA LEU A 257 3.47 -19.32 -2.87
C LEU A 257 4.65 -20.26 -3.04
N LYS A 258 5.86 -19.85 -2.63
CA LYS A 258 7.05 -20.70 -2.62
C LYS A 258 6.85 -21.93 -1.72
N ASN A 259 6.39 -21.72 -0.49
CA ASN A 259 6.22 -22.80 0.49
C ASN A 259 5.15 -23.81 0.05
N LYS A 260 4.20 -23.40 -0.79
CA LYS A 260 3.17 -24.27 -1.38
C LYS A 260 3.61 -24.93 -2.69
N GLY A 261 4.77 -24.58 -3.25
CA GLY A 261 5.21 -25.10 -4.56
C GLY A 261 4.43 -24.53 -5.74
N ILE A 262 3.86 -23.32 -5.60
CA ILE A 262 3.15 -22.61 -6.66
C ILE A 262 4.17 -21.79 -7.47
N GLU A 263 4.94 -22.49 -8.31
CA GLU A 263 6.16 -21.94 -8.95
C GLU A 263 5.87 -20.79 -9.93
N LYS A 264 4.88 -20.96 -10.81
CA LYS A 264 4.61 -19.99 -11.88
C LYS A 264 4.27 -18.60 -11.34
N GLU A 265 3.35 -18.51 -10.39
CA GLU A 265 2.94 -17.27 -9.75
C GLU A 265 4.06 -16.71 -8.85
N HIS A 266 4.77 -17.58 -8.13
CA HIS A 266 5.95 -17.21 -7.33
C HIS A 266 7.01 -16.52 -8.18
N GLU A 267 7.46 -17.15 -9.27
CA GLU A 267 8.49 -16.60 -10.17
C GLU A 267 8.09 -15.24 -10.75
N ARG A 268 6.82 -15.09 -11.13
CA ARG A 268 6.30 -13.83 -11.66
C ARG A 268 6.35 -12.72 -10.63
N LEU A 269 5.98 -12.99 -9.38
CA LEU A 269 6.04 -12.00 -8.30
C LEU A 269 7.48 -11.68 -7.88
N VAL A 270 8.39 -12.65 -7.91
CA VAL A 270 9.82 -12.41 -7.72
C VAL A 270 10.38 -11.49 -8.81
N LEU A 271 9.98 -11.69 -10.07
CA LEU A 271 10.37 -10.81 -11.18
C LEU A 271 9.86 -9.38 -10.96
N ILE A 272 8.61 -9.22 -10.53
CA ILE A 272 8.02 -7.91 -10.20
C ILE A 272 8.80 -7.26 -9.05
N GLN A 273 9.10 -7.99 -7.97
CA GLN A 273 9.88 -7.47 -6.85
C GLN A 273 11.29 -7.03 -7.28
N LYS A 274 11.95 -7.80 -8.16
CA LYS A 274 13.25 -7.42 -8.75
C LYS A 274 13.15 -6.12 -9.56
N LYS A 275 12.10 -5.98 -10.39
CA LYS A 275 11.86 -4.74 -11.15
C LYS A 275 11.65 -3.54 -10.23
N LEU A 276 10.87 -3.68 -9.16
CA LEU A 276 10.67 -2.61 -8.16
C LEU A 276 11.99 -2.21 -7.49
N LYS A 277 12.82 -3.18 -7.09
CA LYS A 277 14.15 -2.92 -6.53
C LYS A 277 15.07 -2.19 -7.52
N SER A 278 14.97 -2.48 -8.81
CA SER A 278 15.76 -1.78 -9.83
C SER A 278 15.37 -0.31 -10.00
N LEU A 279 14.07 0.03 -9.89
CA LEU A 279 13.58 1.41 -9.93
C LEU A 279 14.15 2.26 -8.78
N ILE A 280 14.27 1.66 -7.59
CA ILE A 280 14.87 2.31 -6.42
C ILE A 280 16.35 2.66 -6.68
N LYS A 281 17.10 1.80 -7.38
CA LYS A 281 18.52 2.04 -7.71
C LYS A 281 18.71 3.16 -8.73
N ILE A 282 17.82 3.27 -9.72
CA ILE A 282 17.85 4.36 -10.71
C ILE A 282 17.66 5.71 -10.00
N PHE A 283 16.72 5.76 -9.06
CA PHE A 283 16.45 6.96 -8.27
C PHE A 283 17.66 7.46 -7.48
N SER A 284 18.40 6.58 -6.80
CA SER A 284 19.61 6.99 -6.07
C SER A 284 20.65 7.68 -6.98
N THR A 285 20.70 7.28 -8.25
CA THR A 285 21.63 7.85 -9.23
C THR A 285 21.16 9.21 -9.75
N LEU A 286 19.86 9.38 -9.98
CA LEU A 286 19.28 10.64 -10.43
C LEU A 286 19.34 11.71 -9.34
N PHE A 287 19.08 11.33 -8.08
CA PHE A 287 19.06 12.28 -6.97
C PHE A 287 20.45 12.88 -6.67
N GLN A 288 21.52 12.07 -6.76
CA GLN A 288 22.90 12.54 -6.59
C GLN A 288 23.32 13.63 -7.60
N ARG A 289 22.60 13.76 -8.73
CA ARG A 289 22.86 14.80 -9.74
C ARG A 289 22.14 16.12 -9.45
N ILE A 290 21.09 16.11 -8.63
CA ILE A 290 20.28 17.30 -8.28
C ILE A 290 20.92 18.05 -7.10
N THR A 291 21.71 17.36 -6.28
CA THR A 291 22.37 17.91 -5.08
C THR A 291 23.81 18.37 -5.33
N LYS A 292 24.23 18.45 -6.60
CA LYS A 292 25.50 19.06 -7.04
C LYS A 292 25.20 20.34 -7.79
#